data_AF-A0A2K9NPY8-F1
#
_entry.id   AF-A0A2K9NPY8-F1
#
_cell.length_a   1.000
_cell.length_b   1.000
_cell.length_c   1.000
_cell.angle_alpha   90.00
_cell.angle_beta   90.00
_cell.angle_gamma   90.00
#
_symmetry.space_group_name_H-M   'P 1'
#
loop_
_entity.id
_entity.type
_entity.pdbx_description
1 polymer ?
#
loop_
_entity_poly.entity_id
_entity_poly.type
_entity_poly.pdbx_seq_one_letter_code
_entity_poly.pdbx_strand_id
1 'polypeptide(L)'
;MKSLKLLSLLSLVIMAPSLKAELKLKPFETDGCTMFADGTYSKPGLWKHCCTEHDLRYWFGGSENDMDQADLRLRSCVEKAAGANWGYVIYTGVRAGHHSPIKNKYQWNWGWEVAREKKPLTPAEVGYVITELRSMSVEDVNIDNFIKVNFP
;
A
#
# COMPACT_ATOMS: atom_id res chain seq x y z
N MET A 1 3.52 -6.34 72.06
CA MET A 1 3.34 -5.34 70.99
C MET A 1 4.19 -5.76 69.79
N LYS A 2 3.55 -6.20 68.69
CA LYS A 2 4.23 -6.74 67.50
C LYS A 2 4.65 -5.57 66.61
N SER A 3 5.93 -5.48 66.30
CA SER A 3 6.51 -4.47 65.40
C SER A 3 6.04 -4.69 63.97
N LEU A 4 5.32 -3.72 63.42
CA LEU A 4 4.85 -3.70 62.05
C LEU A 4 6.02 -3.33 61.14
N LYS A 5 6.61 -4.30 60.44
CA LYS A 5 7.63 -4.02 59.41
C LYS A 5 6.93 -3.45 58.17
N LEU A 6 7.07 -2.15 57.97
CA LEU A 6 6.63 -1.46 56.76
C LEU A 6 7.54 -1.90 55.60
N LEU A 7 7.11 -2.91 54.83
CA LEU A 7 7.78 -3.26 53.57
C LEU A 7 7.47 -2.17 52.54
N SER A 8 8.42 -1.25 52.37
CA SER A 8 8.45 -0.30 51.26
C SER A 8 8.61 -1.08 49.94
N LEU A 9 7.49 -1.34 49.26
CA LEU A 9 7.48 -1.81 47.87
C LEU A 9 8.02 -0.67 46.98
N LEU A 10 9.32 -0.72 46.71
CA LEU A 10 9.97 0.14 45.72
C LEU A 10 9.48 -0.31 44.34
N SER A 11 8.48 0.38 43.77
CA SER A 11 8.00 0.07 42.42
C SER A 11 9.07 0.44 41.41
N LEU A 12 9.75 -0.57 40.88
CA LEU A 12 10.68 -0.43 39.78
C LEU A 12 9.87 -0.13 38.50
N VAL A 13 9.72 1.15 38.17
CA VAL A 13 9.12 1.58 36.90
C VAL A 13 10.12 1.24 35.80
N ILE A 14 9.89 0.11 35.11
CA ILE A 14 10.67 -0.29 33.95
C ILE A 14 10.30 0.68 32.81
N MET A 15 11.14 1.70 32.60
CA MET A 15 11.13 2.51 31.38
C MET A 15 11.60 1.61 30.22
N ALA A 16 10.66 0.94 29.56
CA ALA A 16 10.95 0.23 28.32
C ALA A 16 11.34 1.28 27.25
N PRO A 17 12.52 1.18 26.62
CA PRO A 17 12.85 2.04 25.51
C PRO A 17 11.82 1.80 24.39
N SER A 18 11.16 2.86 23.93
CA SER A 18 10.31 2.78 22.75
C SER A 18 11.20 2.46 21.55
N LEU A 19 11.18 1.20 21.09
CA LEU A 19 11.67 0.86 19.76
C LEU A 19 10.79 1.62 18.76
N LYS A 20 11.23 2.80 18.34
CA LYS A 20 10.68 3.43 17.14
C LYS A 20 11.10 2.53 15.98
N ALA A 21 10.14 1.80 15.41
CA ALA A 21 10.37 1.12 14.15
C ALA A 21 10.81 2.15 13.13
N GLU A 22 11.97 1.92 12.51
CA GLU A 22 12.47 2.77 11.44
C GLU A 22 11.51 2.67 10.26
N LEU A 23 11.03 3.82 9.77
CA LEU A 23 10.18 3.86 8.58
C LEU A 23 11.06 3.57 7.38
N LYS A 24 10.87 2.39 6.78
CA LYS A 24 11.67 1.96 5.66
C LYS A 24 10.85 1.20 4.63
N LEU A 25 10.84 1.74 3.42
CA LEU A 25 10.24 1.14 2.24
C LEU A 25 11.34 0.55 1.36
N LYS A 26 11.07 -0.63 0.79
CA LYS A 26 11.83 -1.20 -0.31
C LYS A 26 11.64 -0.34 -1.55
N PRO A 27 12.61 -0.31 -2.49
CA PRO A 27 12.42 0.32 -3.79
C PRO A 27 11.13 -0.15 -4.45
N PHE A 28 10.43 0.78 -5.09
CA PHE A 28 9.22 0.45 -5.85
C PHE A 28 9.58 -0.40 -7.08
N GLU A 29 8.77 -1.42 -7.33
CA GLU A 29 8.86 -2.36 -8.43
C GLU A 29 7.44 -2.68 -8.89
N THR A 30 7.25 -2.83 -10.20
CA THR A 30 5.97 -3.22 -10.82
C THR A 30 6.25 -4.18 -11.97
N ASP A 31 5.38 -5.15 -12.16
CA ASP A 31 5.35 -6.00 -13.37
C ASP A 31 4.21 -5.64 -14.32
N GLY A 32 3.60 -4.47 -14.14
CA GLY A 32 2.41 -4.04 -14.86
C GLY A 32 1.16 -4.68 -14.28
N CYS A 33 0.28 -5.19 -15.13
CA CYS A 33 -0.94 -5.86 -14.69
C CYS A 33 -0.63 -7.32 -14.33
N THR A 34 -0.08 -7.59 -13.13
CA THR A 34 0.31 -8.92 -12.67
C THR A 34 -0.69 -10.02 -13.10
N MET A 35 -0.22 -11.05 -13.82
CA MET A 35 -1.04 -12.18 -14.32
C MET A 35 -2.16 -11.79 -15.30
N PHE A 36 -2.08 -10.61 -15.89
CA PHE A 36 -2.99 -10.09 -16.90
C PHE A 36 -2.21 -9.37 -18.01
N ALA A 37 -2.86 -9.08 -19.13
CA ALA A 37 -2.21 -8.29 -20.18
C ALA A 37 -2.24 -6.80 -19.81
N ASP A 38 -1.21 -6.04 -20.18
CA ASP A 38 -1.11 -4.59 -20.01
C ASP A 38 -2.01 -3.79 -20.99
N GLY A 39 -2.66 -4.51 -21.90
CA GLY A 39 -3.48 -3.93 -22.96
C GLY A 39 -4.08 -5.00 -23.87
N THR A 40 -4.67 -4.54 -24.96
CA THR A 40 -5.21 -5.42 -26.01
C THR A 40 -4.10 -5.83 -26.99
N TYR A 41 -4.34 -6.83 -27.82
CA TYR A 41 -3.39 -7.22 -28.88
C TYR A 41 -2.98 -6.05 -29.79
N SER A 42 -3.92 -5.18 -30.17
CA SER A 42 -3.65 -4.02 -31.03
C SER A 42 -3.07 -2.81 -30.27
N LYS A 43 -3.17 -2.79 -28.94
CA LYS A 43 -2.65 -1.72 -28.07
C LYS A 43 -2.12 -2.34 -26.76
N PRO A 44 -0.89 -2.90 -26.76
CA PRO A 44 -0.39 -3.76 -25.69
C PRO A 44 -0.12 -3.06 -24.35
N GLY A 45 -0.05 -1.73 -24.30
CA GLY A 45 0.11 -0.94 -23.07
C GLY A 45 -1.10 -0.08 -22.71
N LEU A 46 -2.28 -0.37 -23.29
CA LEU A 46 -3.46 0.50 -23.22
C LEU A 46 -3.85 0.91 -21.79
N TRP A 47 -3.67 0.04 -20.81
CA TRP A 47 -4.02 0.30 -19.41
C TRP A 47 -2.88 -0.01 -18.43
N LYS A 48 -1.65 -0.19 -18.92
CA LYS A 48 -0.45 -0.42 -18.08
C LYS A 48 -0.32 0.63 -16.96
N HIS A 49 -0.48 1.91 -17.32
CA HIS A 49 -0.42 3.03 -16.38
C HIS A 49 -1.43 2.90 -15.22
N CYS A 50 -2.63 2.34 -15.47
CA CYS A 50 -3.61 2.10 -14.41
C CYS A 50 -3.13 1.05 -13.40
N CYS A 51 -2.48 -0.01 -13.88
CA CYS A 51 -1.90 -1.05 -13.03
C CYS A 51 -0.67 -0.52 -12.27
N THR A 52 0.19 0.26 -12.92
CA THR A 52 1.33 0.90 -12.25
C THR A 52 0.89 1.85 -11.12
N GLU A 53 -0.15 2.66 -11.33
CA GLU A 53 -0.71 3.47 -10.24
C GLU A 53 -1.35 2.61 -9.13
N HIS A 54 -1.97 1.48 -9.47
CA HIS A 54 -2.53 0.54 -8.48
C HIS A 54 -1.43 -0.09 -7.63
N ASP A 55 -0.33 -0.51 -8.25
CA ASP A 55 0.85 -1.07 -7.59
C ASP A 55 1.51 -0.07 -6.65
N LEU A 56 1.57 1.21 -7.00
CA LEU A 56 2.06 2.26 -6.09
C LEU A 56 1.21 2.31 -4.82
N ARG A 57 -0.12 2.19 -4.93
CA ARG A 57 -1.03 2.14 -3.77
C ARG A 57 -0.83 0.87 -2.95
N TYR A 58 -0.61 -0.27 -3.60
CA TYR A 58 -0.32 -1.53 -2.90
C TYR A 58 1.05 -1.51 -2.22
N TRP A 59 2.01 -0.79 -2.78
CA TRP A 59 3.35 -0.63 -2.24
C TRP A 59 3.33 0.12 -0.90
N PHE A 60 2.73 1.32 -0.85
CA PHE A 60 2.62 2.06 0.42
C PHE A 60 1.49 1.56 1.33
N GLY A 61 0.42 1.02 0.74
CA GLY A 61 -0.72 0.40 1.43
C GLY A 61 -1.50 1.33 2.36
N GLY A 62 -1.97 0.81 3.51
CA GLY A 62 -2.90 1.52 4.40
C GLY A 62 -4.00 0.62 4.99
N SER A 63 -5.16 1.20 5.26
CA SER A 63 -6.31 0.47 5.80
C SER A 63 -6.96 -0.45 4.75
N GLU A 64 -7.84 -1.33 5.20
CA GLU A 64 -8.62 -2.17 4.29
C GLU A 64 -9.53 -1.34 3.36
N ASN A 65 -10.09 -0.23 3.86
CA ASN A 65 -10.85 0.70 3.03
C ASN A 65 -9.95 1.35 1.95
N ASP A 66 -8.70 1.67 2.27
CA ASP A 66 -7.76 2.23 1.28
C ASP A 66 -7.43 1.21 0.18
N MET A 67 -7.34 -0.07 0.53
CA MET A 67 -7.18 -1.17 -0.43
C MET A 67 -8.39 -1.28 -1.37
N ASP A 68 -9.60 -1.26 -0.82
CA ASP A 68 -10.83 -1.28 -1.61
C ASP A 68 -10.94 -0.06 -2.54
N GLN A 69 -10.56 1.14 -2.05
CA GLN A 69 -10.51 2.35 -2.87
C GLN A 69 -9.44 2.26 -3.96
N ALA A 70 -8.29 1.65 -3.70
CA ALA A 70 -7.27 1.43 -4.72
C ALA A 70 -7.80 0.55 -5.86
N ASP A 71 -8.50 -0.54 -5.54
CA ASP A 71 -9.10 -1.43 -6.54
C ASP A 71 -10.20 -0.74 -7.36
N LEU A 72 -11.03 0.08 -6.71
CA LEU A 72 -12.07 0.87 -7.40
C LEU A 72 -11.46 1.95 -8.31
N ARG A 73 -10.34 2.55 -7.92
CA ARG A 73 -9.59 3.50 -8.77
C ARG A 73 -8.99 2.80 -9.99
N LEU A 74 -8.42 1.60 -9.81
CA LEU A 74 -7.95 0.76 -10.92
C LEU A 74 -9.09 0.50 -11.89
N ARG A 75 -10.25 0.04 -11.39
CA ARG A 75 -11.45 -0.15 -12.20
C ARG A 75 -11.76 1.10 -13.01
N SER A 76 -11.96 2.23 -12.35
CA SER A 76 -12.34 3.49 -13.02
C SER A 76 -11.31 3.96 -14.05
N CYS A 77 -10.01 3.78 -13.78
CA CYS A 77 -8.94 4.10 -14.72
C CYS A 77 -9.03 3.24 -15.99
N VAL A 78 -9.16 1.92 -15.83
CA VAL A 78 -9.28 0.98 -16.95
C VAL A 78 -10.57 1.23 -17.73
N GLU A 79 -11.68 1.52 -17.05
CA GLU A 79 -12.95 1.87 -17.72
C GLU A 79 -12.78 3.09 -18.63
N LYS A 80 -12.02 4.10 -18.21
CA LYS A 80 -11.70 5.28 -19.04
C LYS A 80 -10.75 4.95 -20.19
N ALA A 81 -9.77 4.09 -19.95
CA ALA A 81 -8.75 3.75 -20.95
C ALA A 81 -9.28 2.80 -22.05
N ALA A 82 -10.15 1.85 -21.67
CA ALA A 82 -10.53 0.73 -22.54
C ALA A 82 -12.02 0.36 -22.51
N GLY A 83 -12.83 1.00 -21.66
CA GLY A 83 -14.27 0.79 -21.57
C GLY A 83 -14.72 -0.08 -20.40
N ALA A 84 -16.02 -0.02 -20.09
CA ALA A 84 -16.62 -0.61 -18.90
C ALA A 84 -16.33 -2.11 -18.72
N ASN A 85 -16.33 -2.87 -19.82
CA ASN A 85 -16.09 -4.32 -19.78
C ASN A 85 -14.69 -4.66 -19.28
N TRP A 86 -13.66 -3.95 -19.74
CA TRP A 86 -12.28 -4.18 -19.31
C TRP A 86 -12.09 -3.81 -17.84
N GLY A 87 -12.66 -2.69 -17.42
CA GLY A 87 -12.60 -2.28 -16.01
C GLY A 87 -13.28 -3.29 -15.09
N TYR A 88 -14.44 -3.82 -15.48
CA TYR A 88 -15.14 -4.87 -14.73
C TYR A 88 -14.33 -6.17 -14.63
N VAL A 89 -13.72 -6.62 -15.74
CA VAL A 89 -12.91 -7.85 -15.76
C VAL A 89 -11.68 -7.71 -14.86
N ILE A 90 -10.91 -6.63 -15.01
CA ILE A 90 -9.70 -6.40 -14.19
C ILE A 90 -10.07 -6.30 -12.71
N TYR A 91 -11.10 -5.52 -12.37
CA TYR A 91 -11.57 -5.39 -10.99
C TYR A 91 -11.93 -6.76 -10.39
N THR A 92 -12.72 -7.57 -11.09
CA THR A 92 -13.12 -8.89 -10.62
C THR A 92 -11.91 -9.81 -10.42
N GLY A 93 -10.92 -9.74 -11.31
CA GLY A 93 -9.66 -10.48 -11.19
C GLY A 93 -8.89 -10.12 -9.92
N VAL A 94 -8.73 -8.82 -9.63
CA VAL A 94 -8.07 -8.35 -8.41
C VAL A 94 -8.80 -8.81 -7.15
N ARG A 95 -10.13 -8.66 -7.11
CA ARG A 95 -10.95 -9.11 -5.96
C ARG A 95 -10.84 -10.62 -5.73
N ALA A 96 -10.84 -11.42 -6.80
CA ALA A 96 -10.61 -12.86 -6.69
C ALA A 96 -9.19 -13.18 -6.17
N GLY A 97 -8.19 -12.42 -6.63
CA GLY A 97 -6.79 -12.57 -6.23
C GLY A 97 -6.55 -12.40 -4.73
N HIS A 98 -7.31 -11.54 -4.05
CA HIS A 98 -7.22 -11.38 -2.59
C HIS A 98 -7.44 -12.68 -1.82
N HIS A 99 -8.33 -13.53 -2.33
CA HIS A 99 -8.70 -14.82 -1.73
C HIS A 99 -7.86 -15.99 -2.26
N SER A 100 -6.96 -15.75 -3.22
CA SER A 100 -6.09 -16.80 -3.77
C SER A 100 -5.16 -17.37 -2.70
N PRO A 101 -4.97 -18.71 -2.64
CA PRO A 101 -3.94 -19.33 -1.80
C PRO A 101 -2.53 -19.10 -2.36
N ILE A 102 -2.41 -18.81 -3.67
CA ILE A 102 -1.14 -18.47 -4.31
C ILE A 102 -0.93 -16.96 -4.14
N LYS A 103 0.12 -16.61 -3.41
CA LYS A 103 0.43 -15.25 -3.00
C LYS A 103 1.58 -14.69 -3.84
N ASN A 104 1.34 -13.56 -4.52
CA ASN A 104 2.39 -12.81 -5.20
C ASN A 104 3.17 -11.95 -4.19
N LYS A 105 4.32 -11.37 -4.59
CA LYS A 105 5.06 -10.43 -3.72
C LYS A 105 4.38 -9.06 -3.62
N TYR A 106 3.61 -8.65 -4.63
CA TYR A 106 2.94 -7.34 -4.74
C TYR A 106 1.62 -7.26 -3.96
N GLN A 107 1.60 -7.78 -2.74
CA GLN A 107 0.42 -7.73 -1.86
C GLN A 107 0.25 -6.36 -1.22
N TRP A 108 -0.93 -6.06 -0.71
CA TRP A 108 -1.16 -4.84 0.05
C TRP A 108 -0.11 -4.65 1.17
N ASN A 109 0.50 -3.46 1.24
CA ASN A 109 1.61 -3.07 2.12
C ASN A 109 2.99 -3.71 1.79
N TRP A 110 3.19 -4.31 0.61
CA TRP A 110 4.42 -5.07 0.33
C TRP A 110 5.72 -4.24 0.37
N GLY A 111 5.60 -2.92 0.17
CA GLY A 111 6.72 -2.00 0.17
C GLY A 111 7.44 -1.90 1.51
N TRP A 112 6.75 -2.12 2.62
CA TRP A 112 7.36 -1.98 3.94
C TRP A 112 8.35 -3.12 4.23
N GLU A 113 9.54 -2.78 4.74
CA GLU A 113 10.50 -3.80 5.17
C GLU A 113 10.00 -4.59 6.38
N VAL A 114 9.35 -3.89 7.31
CA VAL A 114 8.67 -4.48 8.45
C VAL A 114 7.21 -4.69 8.11
N ALA A 115 6.73 -5.93 8.26
CA ALA A 115 5.33 -6.26 8.02
C ALA A 115 4.41 -5.37 8.87
N ARG A 116 3.39 -4.80 8.22
CA ARG A 116 2.40 -3.93 8.86
C ARG A 116 0.99 -4.48 8.68
N GLU A 117 0.14 -4.20 9.65
CA GLU A 117 -1.29 -4.48 9.57
C GLU A 117 -2.00 -3.51 8.60
N LYS A 118 -3.22 -3.89 8.17
CA LYS A 118 -4.11 -3.04 7.35
C LYS A 118 -4.71 -1.91 8.19
N LYS A 119 -3.90 -0.91 8.53
CA LYS A 119 -4.28 0.26 9.32
C LYS A 119 -3.95 1.54 8.56
N PRO A 120 -4.69 2.64 8.80
CA PRO A 120 -4.39 3.94 8.20
C PRO A 120 -2.92 4.32 8.41
N LEU A 121 -2.31 4.98 7.42
CA LEU A 121 -0.98 5.55 7.57
C LEU A 121 -1.02 6.66 8.64
N THR A 122 -0.03 6.67 9.52
CA THR A 122 0.19 7.79 10.45
C THR A 122 0.70 9.03 9.70
N PRO A 123 0.58 10.24 10.27
CA PRO A 123 1.10 11.45 9.62
C PRO A 123 2.60 11.37 9.26
N ALA A 124 3.41 10.72 10.10
CA ALA A 124 4.83 10.50 9.83
C ALA A 124 5.05 9.55 8.64
N GLU A 125 4.27 8.47 8.57
CA GLU A 125 4.30 7.53 7.44
C GLU A 125 3.85 8.19 6.14
N VAL A 126 2.79 9.00 6.17
CA VAL A 126 2.34 9.78 5.01
C VAL A 126 3.46 10.69 4.50
N GLY A 127 4.10 11.45 5.40
CA GLY A 127 5.21 12.33 5.02
C GLY A 127 6.39 11.56 4.43
N TYR A 128 6.70 10.39 4.98
CA TYR A 128 7.75 9.51 4.46
C TYR A 128 7.40 8.94 3.08
N VAL A 129 6.22 8.37 2.91
CA VAL A 129 5.72 7.84 1.62
C VAL A 129 5.74 8.92 0.53
N ILE A 130 5.29 10.13 0.84
CA ILE A 130 5.33 11.26 -0.11
C ILE A 130 6.77 11.59 -0.52
N THR A 131 7.71 11.55 0.43
CA THR A 131 9.13 11.81 0.16
C THR A 131 9.70 10.76 -0.79
N GLU A 132 9.42 9.47 -0.55
CA GLU A 132 9.86 8.39 -1.42
C GLU A 132 9.18 8.45 -2.79
N LEU A 133 7.89 8.75 -2.86
CA LEU A 133 7.18 8.93 -4.14
C LEU A 133 7.81 10.05 -4.99
N ARG A 134 8.20 11.17 -4.37
CA ARG A 134 8.85 12.28 -5.08
C ARG A 134 10.29 11.99 -5.51
N SER A 135 10.96 11.03 -4.87
CA SER A 135 12.34 10.68 -5.21
C SER A 135 12.44 9.74 -6.40
N MET A 136 11.34 9.10 -6.79
CA MET A 136 11.27 8.14 -7.90
C MET A 136 10.69 8.76 -9.17
N SER A 137 11.11 8.20 -10.32
CA SER A 137 10.48 8.41 -11.62
C SER A 137 9.79 7.11 -12.01
N VAL A 138 8.47 7.17 -12.21
CA VAL A 138 7.66 6.02 -12.60
C VAL A 138 7.10 6.27 -13.99
N GLU A 139 7.38 5.36 -14.92
CA GLU A 139 6.92 5.45 -16.31
C GLU A 139 5.40 5.64 -16.37
N ASP A 140 4.94 6.54 -17.23
CA ASP A 140 3.51 6.82 -17.49
C ASP A 140 2.66 7.26 -16.28
N VAL A 141 3.28 7.62 -15.15
CA VAL A 141 2.60 8.13 -13.96
C VAL A 141 3.06 9.55 -13.63
N ASN A 142 2.12 10.49 -13.52
CA ASN A 142 2.39 11.81 -12.96
C ASN A 142 2.36 11.72 -11.42
N ILE A 143 3.54 11.65 -10.81
CA ILE A 143 3.71 11.46 -9.37
C ILE A 143 3.08 12.59 -8.54
N ASP A 144 3.19 13.85 -8.97
CA ASP A 144 2.61 14.96 -8.22
C ASP A 144 1.07 14.91 -8.20
N ASN A 145 0.46 14.60 -9.35
CA ASN A 145 -0.98 14.39 -9.43
C ASN A 145 -1.39 13.15 -8.61
N PHE A 146 -0.62 12.07 -8.69
CA PHE A 146 -0.85 10.87 -7.90
C PHE A 146 -0.82 11.17 -6.39
N ILE A 147 0.17 11.93 -5.91
CA ILE A 147 0.26 12.36 -4.51
C ILE A 147 -0.96 13.18 -4.13
N LYS A 148 -1.30 14.21 -4.91
CA LYS A 148 -2.46 15.09 -4.63
C LYS A 148 -3.77 14.32 -4.51
N VAL A 149 -3.92 13.25 -5.28
CA VAL A 149 -5.12 12.42 -5.34
C VAL A 149 -5.22 11.39 -4.20
N ASN A 150 -4.09 10.99 -3.61
CA ASN A 150 -4.03 9.98 -2.54
C ASN A 150 -3.76 10.58 -1.14
N PHE A 151 -3.21 11.79 -1.06
CA PHE A 151 -2.87 12.50 0.19
C PHE A 151 -3.36 13.96 0.13
N PRO A 152 -4.68 14.18 0.19
CA PRO A 152 -5.27 15.52 0.12
C PRO A 152 -5.08 16.35 1.40
#